data_AF-A0A1M6BL74-F1
#
_entry.id   AF-A0A1M6BL74-F1
#
_cell.length_a   1.000
_cell.length_b   1.000
_cell.length_c   1.000
_cell.angle_alpha   90.00
_cell.angle_beta   90.00
_cell.angle_gamma   90.00
#
_symmetry.space_group_name_H-M   'P 1'
#
loop_
_entity.id
_entity.type
_entity.pdbx_description
1 polymer ?
#
loop_
_entity_poly.entity_id
_entity_poly.type
_entity_poly.pdbx_seq_one_letter_code
_entity_poly.pdbx_strand_id
1 'polypeptide(L)' 'MIVLAGVLIGIAWGITTARRRGGNRKDMAQYAAAAAIAGALLGLILTIILEKSI' A
#
# COMPACT_ATOMS: atom_id res chain seq x y z
N MET A 1 8.83 10.94 2.64
CA MET A 1 7.59 10.95 3.45
C MET A 1 7.13 9.52 3.65
N ILE A 2 6.84 9.12 4.89
CA ILE A 2 6.53 7.72 5.25
C ILE A 2 5.28 7.21 4.52
N VAL A 3 4.28 8.07 4.30
CA VAL A 3 3.07 7.77 3.52
C VAL A 3 3.40 7.24 2.11
N LEU A 4 4.30 7.90 1.38
CA LEU A 4 4.66 7.50 0.01
C LEU A 4 5.40 6.15 -0.02
N ALA A 5 6.23 5.87 1.00
CA ALA A 5 6.84 4.56 1.14
C ALA A 5 5.77 3.47 1.37
N GLY A 6 4.79 3.73 2.23
CA GLY A 6 3.65 2.85 2.46
C GLY A 6 2.83 2.58 1.19
N VAL A 7 2.57 3.62 0.39
CA VAL A 7 1.90 3.49 -0.92
C VAL A 7 2.65 2.55 -1.85
N LEU A 8 3.96 2.77 -2.05
CA LEU A 8 4.76 1.96 -2.98
C LEU A 8 4.85 0.49 -2.55
N ILE A 9 5.03 0.25 -1.24
CA ILE A 9 5.02 -1.10 -0.67
C ILE A 9 3.64 -1.75 -0.89
N GLY A 10 2.56 -1.01 -0.62
CA GLY A 10 1.19 -1.44 -0.86
C GLY A 10 0.95 -1.83 -2.32
N ILE A 11 1.31 -0.97 -3.28
CA ILE A 11 1.19 -1.25 -4.72
C ILE A 11 1.93 -2.55 -5.07
N ALA A 12 3.21 -2.67 -4.70
CA ALA A 12 4.01 -3.85 -5.01
C ALA A 12 3.39 -5.13 -4.43
N TRP A 13 2.90 -5.06 -3.20
CA TRP A 13 2.24 -6.19 -2.54
C TRP A 13 0.90 -6.55 -3.20
N GLY A 14 0.09 -5.56 -3.57
CA GLY A 14 -1.18 -5.77 -4.28
C GLY A 14 -0.98 -6.44 -5.64
N ILE A 15 -0.06 -5.91 -6.46
CA ILE A 15 0.25 -6.48 -7.78
C ILE A 15 0.75 -7.93 -7.65
N THR A 16 1.69 -8.18 -6.74
CA THR A 16 2.25 -9.53 -6.54
C THR A 16 1.21 -10.51 -6.02
N THR A 17 0.30 -10.07 -5.13
CA THR A 17 -0.79 -10.90 -4.61
C THR A 17 -1.78 -11.27 -5.71
N ALA A 18 -2.22 -10.31 -6.52
CA ALA A 18 -3.12 -10.58 -7.65
C ALA A 18 -2.46 -11.51 -8.69
N ARG A 19 -1.18 -11.28 -9.00
CA ARG A 19 -0.43 -12.11 -9.95
C ARG A 19 -0.28 -13.55 -9.45
N ARG A 20 0.00 -13.76 -8.15
CA ARG A 20 0.08 -15.10 -7.52
C ARG A 20 -1.27 -15.83 -7.54
N ARG A 21 -2.38 -15.11 -7.58
CA ARG A 21 -3.75 -15.65 -7.66
C ARG A 21 -4.25 -15.83 -9.10
N GLY A 22 -3.40 -15.61 -10.12
CA GLY A 22 -3.79 -15.72 -11.52
C GLY A 22 -4.68 -14.58 -12.03
N GLY A 23 -4.74 -13.45 -11.32
CA GLY A 23 -5.55 -12.30 -11.69
C GLY A 23 -5.06 -11.61 -12.98
N ASN A 24 -6.00 -11.05 -13.73
CA ASN A 24 -5.71 -10.31 -14.96
C ASN A 24 -5.21 -8.87 -14.66
N ARG A 25 -5.01 -8.04 -15.69
CA ARG A 25 -4.53 -6.66 -15.52
C ARG A 25 -5.45 -5.78 -14.68
N LYS A 26 -6.77 -5.96 -14.77
CA LYS A 26 -7.75 -5.22 -13.97
C LYS A 26 -7.69 -5.65 -12.50
N ASP A 27 -7.54 -6.96 -12.24
CA ASP A 27 -7.39 -7.48 -10.89
C ASP A 27 -6.10 -6.96 -10.24
N MET A 28 -4.99 -6.95 -10.99
CA MET A 28 -3.73 -6.36 -10.52
C MET A 28 -3.89 -4.88 -10.18
N ALA A 29 -4.58 -4.10 -11.01
CA ALA A 29 -4.83 -2.69 -10.74
C ALA A 29 -5.71 -2.47 -9.50
N GLN A 30 -6.76 -3.29 -9.33
CA GLN A 30 -7.66 -3.20 -8.18
C GLN A 30 -6.95 -3.58 -6.88
N TYR A 31 -6.18 -4.67 -6.87
CA TYR A 31 -5.38 -5.06 -5.70
C TYR A 31 -4.28 -4.04 -5.40
N ALA A 32 -3.61 -3.52 -6.42
CA ALA A 32 -2.61 -2.46 -6.26
C ALA A 32 -3.22 -1.22 -5.61
N ALA A 33 -4.38 -0.75 -6.10
CA ALA A 33 -5.06 0.42 -5.56
C ALA A 33 -5.53 0.20 -4.11
N ALA A 34 -6.15 -0.94 -3.82
CA ALA A 34 -6.60 -1.28 -2.46
C ALA A 34 -5.42 -1.36 -1.48
N ALA A 35 -4.34 -2.04 -1.86
CA ALA A 35 -3.16 -2.17 -1.03
C ALA A 35 -2.38 -0.85 -0.91
N ALA A 36 -2.37 0.00 -1.94
CA ALA A 36 -1.82 1.35 -1.89
C ALA A 36 -2.52 2.22 -0.85
N ILE A 37 -3.86 2.19 -0.83
CA ILE A 37 -4.67 2.93 0.15
C ILE A 37 -4.37 2.42 1.56
N ALA A 38 -4.35 1.10 1.77
CA ALA A 38 -4.01 0.52 3.06
C ALA A 38 -2.60 0.93 3.52
N GLY A 39 -1.62 0.87 2.61
CA GLY A 39 -0.25 1.30 2.88
C GLY A 39 -0.13 2.80 3.18
N ALA A 40 -0.88 3.64 2.48
CA ALA A 40 -0.95 5.08 2.75
C ALA A 40 -1.49 5.37 4.16
N LEU A 41 -2.57 4.69 4.54
CA LEU A 41 -3.19 4.84 5.86
C LEU A 41 -2.25 4.38 6.97
N LEU A 42 -1.57 3.24 6.80
CA LEU A 42 -0.54 2.79 7.74
C LEU A 42 0.61 3.79 7.84
N GLY A 43 1.09 4.31 6.71
CA GLY A 43 2.15 5.31 6.69
C GLY A 43 1.73 6.63 7.34
N LEU A 44 0.47 7.05 7.19
CA LEU A 44 -0.09 8.24 7.84
C LEU A 44 -0.12 8.06 9.35
N ILE A 45 -0.66 6.94 9.83
CA ILE A 45 -0.72 6.62 11.26
C ILE A 45 0.70 6.60 11.85
N LEU A 46 1.65 5.94 11.16
CA LEU A 46 3.04 5.87 11.60
C LEU A 46 3.69 7.26 11.64
N THR A 47 3.40 8.11 10.66
CA THR A 47 3.87 9.51 10.64
C THR A 47 3.38 10.26 11.88
N ILE A 48 2.07 10.19 12.14
CA ILE A 48 1.46 10.85 13.31
C ILE A 48 2.09 10.35 14.61
N ILE A 49 2.25 9.03 14.77
CA ILE A 49 2.85 8.46 15.99
C ILE A 49 4.27 9.00 16.18
N LEU A 50 5.11 8.98 15.15
CA LEU A 50 6.50 9.44 15.26
C LEU A 50 6.58 10.94 15.54
N GLU A 51 5.73 11.74 14.89
CA GLU A 51 5.70 13.20 15.08
C GLU A 51 5.09 13.63 16.41
N LYS A 52 4.23 12.80 17.02
CA LYS A 52 3.56 13.11 18.31
C LYS A 52 4.23 12.45 19.51
N SER A 53 5.21 11.58 19.30
CA SER A 53 5.96 10.89 20.36
C SER A 53 7.34 11.50 20.62
N ILE A 54 7.73 12.51 19.84
CA ILE A 54 8.95 13.33 19.98
C ILE A 54 8.50 14.74 20.34
#